data_AF-A0A960Y626-F1
#
_entry.id   AF-A0A960Y626-F1
#
_cell.length_a   1.000
_cell.length_b   1.000
_cell.length_c   1.000
_cell.angle_alpha   90.00
_cell.angle_beta   90.00
_cell.angle_gamma   90.00
#
_symmetry.space_group_name_H-M   'P 1'
#
loop_
_entity.id
_entity.type
_entity.pdbx_description
1 polymer ?
#
loop_
_entity_poly.entity_id
_entity_poly.type
_entity_poly.pdbx_seq_one_letter_code
_entity_poly.pdbx_strand_id
1 'polypeptide(L)'
;MPRTAALLLCLLAALPAAAVETVTDASPALEVEEIMHLIEKVREKPFLESIRAADQSVADFEAYLDRTLDAQIPPELAENYETIMRAVGLYRGEGLGDFKAVSKMVMMSQAAAYYDPETAAFYVVMHDMADSMRRPVYAHELTHGLQDQHFDLNAYLLDHAGGALNDDQLLARQAVVEGEATYVMTIASVVDMLGMTPPREMLGIGIEMQAGMSAKQLSAMVEGSPVLAEMGGDMAAAVEAMDEIPAFLMETLMGSYLKGQAFIHAVQAGGWTAVDALYAKPPVSTEQILHPEKYAAGEVPVRFDLDALDPVLTQGWTRLHANTLGEMQWRVVLEEHGLDDIARDVAAGWDGDAYAVYADAADATLLLLTTHWDTEQDAEEFEAAY
;
A
#
# COMPACT_ATOMS: atom_id res chain seq x y z
N MET A 1 17.97 7.89 -3.59
CA MET A 1 18.25 6.82 -2.62
C MET A 1 17.36 5.65 -3.00
N PRO A 2 17.84 4.39 -2.94
CA PRO A 2 16.99 3.22 -3.20
C PRO A 2 15.90 3.13 -2.11
N ARG A 3 14.65 2.77 -2.44
CA ARG A 3 13.47 2.75 -1.53
C ARG A 3 13.33 1.35 -0.90
N THR A 4 12.76 1.15 0.30
CA THR A 4 12.79 -0.15 1.03
C THR A 4 11.48 -0.92 1.00
N ALA A 5 10.51 -0.55 1.85
CA ALA A 5 9.27 -1.27 2.08
C ALA A 5 8.11 -0.67 1.27
N ALA A 6 8.11 0.65 1.07
CA ALA A 6 7.15 1.32 0.19
C ALA A 6 7.36 0.95 -1.29
N LEU A 7 8.53 0.41 -1.67
CA LEU A 7 8.81 -0.08 -3.02
C LEU A 7 7.97 -1.33 -3.36
N LEU A 8 7.72 -2.21 -2.39
CA LEU A 8 6.85 -3.41 -2.56
C LEU A 8 5.42 -3.05 -2.97
N LEU A 9 4.90 -1.96 -2.42
CA LEU A 9 3.52 -1.49 -2.63
C LEU A 9 3.37 -0.68 -3.92
N CYS A 10 4.44 -0.01 -4.34
CA CYS A 10 4.45 0.80 -5.56
C CYS A 10 4.34 -0.06 -6.82
N LEU A 11 4.76 -1.30 -6.72
CA LEU A 11 4.78 -2.24 -7.81
C LEU A 11 3.37 -2.68 -8.22
N LEU A 12 2.28 -2.29 -7.56
CA LEU A 12 0.92 -2.54 -8.08
C LEU A 12 0.31 -1.32 -8.79
N ALA A 13 0.80 -0.11 -8.49
CA ALA A 13 0.30 1.13 -9.06
C ALA A 13 1.22 1.75 -10.14
N ALA A 14 2.40 1.18 -10.39
CA ALA A 14 3.32 1.61 -11.44
C ALA A 14 4.07 0.39 -11.99
N LEU A 15 3.55 -0.18 -13.08
CA LEU A 15 4.12 -1.38 -13.67
C LEU A 15 4.42 -1.23 -15.17
N PRO A 16 5.55 -1.78 -15.67
CA PRO A 16 5.98 -1.61 -17.05
C PRO A 16 5.73 -2.78 -18.00
N ALA A 17 5.50 -2.44 -19.28
CA ALA A 17 5.05 -3.33 -20.35
C ALA A 17 6.04 -4.42 -20.82
N ALA A 18 5.52 -5.58 -21.26
CA ALA A 18 5.83 -6.17 -22.58
C ALA A 18 4.98 -7.40 -22.99
N ALA A 19 4.53 -7.34 -24.26
CA ALA A 19 3.98 -8.36 -25.19
C ALA A 19 2.48 -8.72 -25.11
N VAL A 20 1.79 -8.45 -26.24
CA VAL A 20 0.39 -8.72 -26.58
C VAL A 20 0.28 -10.06 -27.33
N GLU A 21 -0.72 -10.88 -27.01
CA GLU A 21 -1.55 -11.80 -27.85
C GLU A 21 -2.20 -12.86 -26.93
N THR A 22 -3.46 -13.31 -26.99
CA THR A 22 -4.62 -13.21 -27.90
C THR A 22 -5.92 -13.27 -27.09
N VAL A 23 -6.95 -12.55 -27.56
CA VAL A 23 -8.32 -12.52 -27.02
C VAL A 23 -9.15 -13.71 -27.52
N THR A 24 -9.96 -14.33 -26.65
CA THR A 24 -11.13 -15.14 -27.07
C THR A 24 -12.39 -14.91 -26.21
N ASP A 25 -13.28 -14.08 -26.77
CA ASP A 25 -14.75 -14.21 -26.92
C ASP A 25 -15.67 -14.64 -25.74
N ALA A 26 -16.05 -13.68 -24.90
CA ALA A 26 -17.44 -13.21 -24.65
C ALA A 26 -17.31 -11.98 -23.72
N SER A 27 -17.42 -10.77 -24.28
CA SER A 27 -16.49 -9.69 -23.96
C SER A 27 -16.54 -9.15 -22.50
N PRO A 28 -15.45 -9.27 -21.72
CA PRO A 28 -15.20 -8.48 -20.52
C PRO A 28 -15.48 -6.98 -20.71
N ALA A 29 -15.42 -6.46 -21.94
CA ALA A 29 -15.63 -5.05 -22.25
C ALA A 29 -17.04 -4.54 -21.91
N LEU A 30 -18.11 -5.34 -22.06
CA LEU A 30 -19.46 -4.86 -21.73
C LEU A 30 -19.62 -4.62 -20.24
N GLU A 31 -19.15 -5.55 -19.42
CA GLU A 31 -19.21 -5.41 -17.97
C GLU A 31 -18.24 -4.35 -17.46
N VAL A 32 -17.04 -4.24 -18.06
CA VAL A 32 -16.11 -3.14 -17.79
C VAL A 32 -16.77 -1.79 -18.04
N GLU A 33 -17.45 -1.62 -19.17
CA GLU A 33 -18.20 -0.39 -19.46
C GLU A 33 -19.32 -0.14 -18.43
N GLU A 34 -20.07 -1.15 -18.03
CA GLU A 34 -21.10 -1.02 -16.98
C GLU A 34 -20.50 -0.58 -15.64
N ILE A 35 -19.38 -1.17 -15.23
CA ILE A 35 -18.67 -0.82 -13.98
C ILE A 35 -18.06 0.57 -14.09
N MET A 36 -17.48 0.95 -15.24
CA MET A 36 -17.00 2.31 -15.49
C MET A 36 -18.13 3.33 -15.28
N HIS A 37 -19.32 3.13 -15.87
CA HIS A 37 -20.46 4.03 -15.65
C HIS A 37 -20.90 4.11 -14.17
N LEU A 38 -20.81 2.99 -13.44
CA LEU A 38 -21.07 2.98 -12.00
C LEU A 38 -20.03 3.81 -11.23
N ILE A 39 -18.75 3.65 -11.56
CA ILE A 39 -17.64 4.44 -10.99
C ILE A 39 -17.86 5.93 -11.29
N GLU A 40 -18.18 6.32 -12.52
CA GLU A 40 -18.42 7.74 -12.87
C GLU A 40 -19.53 8.36 -12.01
N LYS A 41 -20.59 7.59 -11.76
CA LYS A 41 -21.71 8.02 -10.90
C LYS A 41 -21.30 8.13 -9.43
N VAL A 42 -20.52 7.18 -8.93
CA VAL A 42 -20.05 7.16 -7.53
C VAL A 42 -19.04 8.26 -7.27
N ARG A 43 -18.06 8.40 -8.17
CA ARG A 43 -16.90 9.29 -8.06
C ARG A 43 -17.16 10.72 -8.55
N GLU A 44 -18.30 10.92 -9.23
CA GLU A 44 -18.69 12.17 -9.88
C GLU A 44 -17.62 12.72 -10.83
N LYS A 45 -16.90 11.82 -11.49
CA LYS A 45 -15.82 12.13 -12.43
C LYS A 45 -15.90 11.17 -13.62
N PRO A 46 -15.95 11.68 -14.86
CA PRO A 46 -16.01 10.83 -16.04
C PRO A 46 -14.64 10.23 -16.35
N PHE A 47 -14.63 9.05 -16.96
CA PHE A 47 -13.44 8.59 -17.69
C PHE A 47 -13.23 9.48 -18.92
N LEU A 48 -11.98 9.82 -19.21
CA LEU A 48 -11.62 10.56 -20.42
C LEU A 48 -11.66 9.67 -21.66
N GLU A 49 -11.34 8.39 -21.49
CA GLU A 49 -11.43 7.35 -22.51
C GLU A 49 -11.78 5.99 -21.89
N SER A 50 -12.29 5.07 -22.71
CA SER A 50 -12.59 3.71 -22.26
C SER A 50 -11.29 2.97 -21.91
N ILE A 51 -11.30 2.22 -20.81
CA ILE A 51 -10.14 1.43 -20.38
C ILE A 51 -10.15 0.11 -21.14
N ARG A 52 -9.04 -0.18 -21.84
CA ARG A 52 -8.89 -1.45 -22.54
C ARG A 52 -8.79 -2.59 -21.52
N ALA A 53 -9.69 -3.56 -21.62
CA ALA A 53 -9.60 -4.82 -20.88
C ALA A 53 -8.88 -5.90 -21.69
N ALA A 54 -8.04 -6.69 -21.04
CA ALA A 54 -7.38 -7.86 -21.62
C ALA A 54 -7.28 -9.00 -20.60
N ASP A 55 -7.40 -10.23 -21.07
CA ASP A 55 -7.09 -11.42 -20.29
C ASP A 55 -5.58 -11.66 -20.32
N GLN A 56 -5.02 -12.12 -19.20
CA GLN A 56 -3.61 -12.49 -19.09
C GLN A 56 -3.47 -13.79 -18.32
N SER A 57 -2.63 -14.71 -18.81
CA SER A 57 -2.38 -15.96 -18.07
C SER A 57 -1.55 -15.71 -16.81
N VAL A 58 -1.71 -16.55 -15.79
CA VAL A 58 -0.89 -16.53 -14.57
C VAL A 58 0.61 -16.60 -14.91
N ALA A 59 1.00 -17.38 -15.92
CA ALA A 59 2.39 -17.50 -16.35
C ALA A 59 2.93 -16.23 -17.02
N ASP A 60 2.11 -15.53 -17.80
CA ASP A 60 2.49 -14.26 -18.42
C ASP A 60 2.61 -13.16 -17.37
N PHE A 61 1.69 -13.14 -16.39
CA PHE A 61 1.75 -12.25 -15.24
C PHE A 61 3.01 -12.52 -14.39
N GLU A 62 3.33 -13.79 -14.14
CA GLU A 62 4.55 -14.18 -13.43
C GLU A 62 5.82 -13.67 -14.14
N ALA A 63 5.92 -13.87 -15.46
CA ALA A 63 7.04 -13.41 -16.26
C ALA A 63 7.13 -11.87 -16.32
N TYR A 64 5.99 -11.19 -16.22
CA TYR A 64 5.90 -9.75 -16.12
C TYR A 64 6.41 -9.23 -14.77
N LEU A 65 6.00 -9.85 -13.66
CA LEU A 65 6.53 -9.53 -12.33
C LEU A 65 8.04 -9.72 -12.26
N ASP A 66 8.58 -10.80 -12.83
CA ASP A 66 10.02 -11.04 -12.84
C ASP A 66 10.81 -9.88 -13.46
N ARG A 67 10.34 -9.36 -14.62
CA ARG A 67 10.97 -8.22 -15.31
C ARG A 67 10.82 -6.92 -14.52
N THR A 68 9.64 -6.70 -13.96
CA THR A 68 9.33 -5.50 -13.18
C THR A 68 10.22 -5.42 -11.95
N LEU A 69 10.30 -6.52 -11.19
CA LEU A 69 11.10 -6.59 -9.98
C LEU A 69 12.59 -6.43 -10.29
N ASP A 70 13.09 -6.99 -11.40
CA ASP A 70 14.48 -6.77 -11.85
C ASP A 70 14.78 -5.30 -12.18
N ALA A 71 13.79 -4.57 -12.70
CA ALA A 71 13.96 -3.17 -13.07
C ALA A 71 13.86 -2.23 -11.86
N GLN A 72 13.01 -2.56 -10.88
CA GLN A 72 12.63 -1.66 -9.79
C GLN A 72 13.36 -1.93 -8.48
N ILE A 73 13.84 -3.16 -8.22
CA ILE A 73 14.57 -3.50 -7.00
C ILE A 73 16.08 -3.40 -7.25
N PRO A 74 16.78 -2.44 -6.61
CA PRO A 74 18.23 -2.35 -6.72
C PRO A 74 18.91 -3.58 -6.10
N PRO A 75 19.95 -4.16 -6.71
CA PRO A 75 20.64 -5.33 -6.17
C PRO A 75 21.15 -5.14 -4.73
N GLU A 76 21.71 -3.97 -4.45
CA GLU A 76 22.20 -3.62 -3.10
C GLU A 76 21.11 -3.67 -2.04
N LEU A 77 19.87 -3.28 -2.40
CA LEU A 77 18.73 -3.38 -1.51
C LEU A 77 18.32 -4.84 -1.32
N ALA A 78 18.19 -5.61 -2.40
CA ALA A 78 17.79 -7.00 -2.35
C ALA A 78 18.73 -7.85 -1.48
N GLU A 79 20.03 -7.63 -1.61
CA GLU A 79 21.07 -8.34 -0.85
C GLU A 79 21.02 -8.03 0.66
N ASN A 80 20.55 -6.83 1.04
CA ASN A 80 20.59 -6.35 2.42
C ASN A 80 19.21 -6.24 3.09
N TYR A 81 18.13 -6.59 2.38
CA TYR A 81 16.76 -6.32 2.81
C TYR A 81 16.44 -6.93 4.17
N GLU A 82 16.77 -8.21 4.37
CA GLU A 82 16.57 -8.88 5.67
C GLU A 82 17.33 -8.17 6.80
N THR A 83 18.60 -7.84 6.58
CA THR A 83 19.42 -7.11 7.55
C THR A 83 18.79 -5.78 7.92
N ILE A 84 18.27 -5.04 6.93
CA ILE A 84 17.63 -3.74 7.13
C ILE A 84 16.34 -3.90 7.93
N MET A 85 15.43 -4.78 7.51
CA MET A 85 14.13 -5.01 8.18
C MET A 85 14.30 -5.50 9.62
N ARG A 86 15.30 -6.36 9.87
CA ARG A 86 15.65 -6.80 11.23
C ARG A 86 16.23 -5.67 12.07
N ALA A 87 17.12 -4.86 11.50
CA ALA A 87 17.76 -3.76 12.22
C ALA A 87 16.74 -2.76 12.74
N VAL A 88 15.77 -2.37 11.89
CA VAL A 88 14.71 -1.41 12.28
C VAL A 88 13.60 -2.05 13.12
N GLY A 89 13.53 -3.38 13.18
CA GLY A 89 12.58 -4.12 14.01
C GLY A 89 11.29 -4.51 13.31
N LEU A 90 11.17 -4.32 11.98
CA LEU A 90 10.01 -4.72 11.18
C LEU A 90 9.90 -6.23 10.94
N TYR A 91 10.96 -7.01 11.16
CA TYR A 91 10.92 -8.46 10.95
C TYR A 91 11.71 -9.22 12.01
N ARG A 92 11.05 -10.20 12.65
CA ARG A 92 11.65 -11.06 13.69
C ARG A 92 11.57 -12.56 13.38
N GLY A 93 10.93 -12.95 12.28
CA GLY A 93 10.80 -14.35 11.85
C GLY A 93 12.12 -15.05 11.52
N GLU A 94 12.08 -16.36 11.26
CA GLU A 94 13.26 -17.14 10.86
C GLU A 94 13.50 -17.02 9.35
N GLY A 95 14.54 -16.27 8.94
CA GLY A 95 14.91 -16.06 7.54
C GLY A 95 13.82 -15.36 6.71
N LEU A 96 14.11 -14.19 6.13
CA LEU A 96 13.13 -13.53 5.26
C LEU A 96 13.11 -14.16 3.87
N GLY A 97 14.22 -14.81 3.50
CA GLY A 97 14.41 -15.36 2.17
C GLY A 97 14.83 -14.29 1.16
N ASP A 98 14.79 -14.66 -0.12
CA ASP A 98 15.12 -13.75 -1.20
C ASP A 98 14.07 -12.65 -1.33
N PHE A 99 14.49 -11.39 -1.23
CA PHE A 99 13.58 -10.24 -1.25
C PHE A 99 12.73 -10.19 -2.51
N LYS A 100 13.32 -10.51 -3.67
CA LYS A 100 12.60 -10.52 -4.94
C LYS A 100 11.53 -11.62 -4.95
N ALA A 101 11.84 -12.80 -4.44
CA ALA A 101 10.88 -13.90 -4.32
C ALA A 101 9.71 -13.54 -3.38
N VAL A 102 9.99 -12.95 -2.21
CA VAL A 102 8.94 -12.48 -1.29
C VAL A 102 8.08 -11.40 -1.94
N SER A 103 8.70 -10.43 -2.61
CA SER A 103 7.97 -9.38 -3.34
C SER A 103 7.05 -9.97 -4.40
N LYS A 104 7.56 -10.91 -5.19
CA LYS A 104 6.79 -11.63 -6.20
C LYS A 104 5.61 -12.39 -5.58
N MET A 105 5.84 -13.09 -4.47
CA MET A 105 4.78 -13.81 -3.75
C MET A 105 3.65 -12.87 -3.30
N VAL A 106 4.00 -11.73 -2.68
CA VAL A 106 3.03 -10.70 -2.26
C VAL A 106 2.20 -10.21 -3.43
N MET A 107 2.83 -9.93 -4.57
CA MET A 107 2.13 -9.44 -5.76
C MET A 107 1.28 -10.52 -6.43
N MET A 108 1.76 -11.76 -6.49
CA MET A 108 0.99 -12.89 -7.00
C MET A 108 -0.25 -13.18 -6.14
N SER A 109 -0.16 -13.00 -4.81
CA SER A 109 -1.31 -13.22 -3.91
C SER A 109 -2.47 -12.25 -4.16
N GLN A 110 -2.18 -11.11 -4.79
CA GLN A 110 -3.16 -10.05 -5.10
C GLN A 110 -3.67 -10.11 -6.55
N ALA A 111 -3.18 -11.07 -7.35
CA ALA A 111 -3.30 -11.08 -8.80
C ALA A 111 -4.67 -11.54 -9.32
N ALA A 112 -5.77 -11.03 -8.76
CA ALA A 112 -7.09 -11.27 -9.34
C ALA A 112 -7.23 -10.53 -10.68
N ALA A 113 -6.92 -9.24 -10.67
CA ALA A 113 -6.80 -8.36 -11.81
C ALA A 113 -5.90 -7.18 -11.44
N TYR A 114 -5.42 -6.41 -12.41
CA TYR A 114 -4.66 -5.19 -12.15
C TYR A 114 -4.81 -4.17 -13.27
N TYR A 115 -4.68 -2.88 -12.96
CA TYR A 115 -4.49 -1.81 -13.94
C TYR A 115 -3.01 -1.48 -14.14
N ASP A 116 -2.59 -1.35 -15.40
CA ASP A 116 -1.23 -0.95 -15.78
C ASP A 116 -1.25 0.47 -16.40
N PRO A 117 -0.71 1.48 -15.71
CA PRO A 117 -0.63 2.86 -16.22
C PRO A 117 0.25 3.03 -17.46
N GLU A 118 1.27 2.20 -17.69
CA GLU A 118 2.12 2.32 -18.87
C GLU A 118 1.41 1.89 -20.15
N THR A 119 0.56 0.88 -20.05
CA THR A 119 -0.23 0.38 -21.18
C THR A 119 -1.65 0.96 -21.23
N ALA A 120 -2.04 1.70 -20.19
CA ALA A 120 -3.39 2.19 -19.95
C ALA A 120 -4.46 1.09 -20.08
N ALA A 121 -4.14 -0.10 -19.57
CA ALA A 121 -4.96 -1.30 -19.73
C ALA A 121 -5.21 -2.02 -18.41
N PHE A 122 -6.41 -2.58 -18.32
CA PHE A 122 -6.87 -3.44 -17.24
C PHE A 122 -6.66 -4.91 -17.65
N TYR A 123 -5.98 -5.68 -16.81
CA TYR A 123 -5.64 -7.08 -17.04
C TYR A 123 -6.35 -7.99 -16.04
N VAL A 124 -7.05 -9.00 -16.54
CA VAL A 124 -7.70 -10.04 -15.73
C VAL A 124 -6.78 -11.26 -15.68
N VAL A 125 -6.42 -11.71 -14.49
CA VAL A 125 -5.51 -12.85 -14.29
C VAL A 125 -6.26 -14.05 -13.72
N MET A 126 -7.16 -13.83 -12.76
CA MET A 126 -8.07 -14.86 -12.24
C MET A 126 -9.39 -14.86 -13.01
N HIS A 127 -9.66 -15.95 -13.74
CA HIS A 127 -10.80 -16.03 -14.66
C HIS A 127 -12.04 -16.72 -14.05
N ASP A 128 -11.86 -17.52 -13.00
CA ASP A 128 -12.95 -18.28 -12.33
C ASP A 128 -13.40 -17.59 -11.02
N MET A 129 -13.69 -16.29 -11.10
CA MET A 129 -14.20 -15.52 -9.96
C MET A 129 -15.72 -15.40 -10.00
N ALA A 130 -16.38 -15.69 -8.88
CA ALA A 130 -17.80 -15.38 -8.70
C ALA A 130 -18.05 -13.87 -8.81
N ASP A 131 -19.20 -13.47 -9.38
CA ASP A 131 -19.56 -12.05 -9.61
C ASP A 131 -19.44 -11.19 -8.34
N SER A 132 -19.77 -11.76 -7.18
CA SER A 132 -19.69 -11.10 -5.87
C SER A 132 -18.28 -10.68 -5.44
N MET A 133 -17.24 -11.30 -6.00
CA MET A 133 -15.83 -10.91 -5.80
C MET A 133 -15.29 -10.17 -7.02
N ARG A 134 -15.63 -10.65 -8.22
CA ARG A 134 -15.13 -10.13 -9.49
C ARG A 134 -15.51 -8.67 -9.72
N ARG A 135 -16.76 -8.29 -9.46
CA ARG A 135 -17.25 -6.93 -9.68
C ARG A 135 -16.57 -5.89 -8.76
N PRO A 136 -16.40 -6.13 -7.45
CA PRO A 136 -15.58 -5.28 -6.59
C PRO A 136 -14.14 -5.12 -7.07
N VAL A 137 -13.46 -6.22 -7.41
CA VAL A 137 -12.07 -6.17 -7.93
C VAL A 137 -12.00 -5.30 -9.18
N TYR A 138 -12.92 -5.49 -10.13
CA TYR A 138 -12.94 -4.67 -11.34
C TYR A 138 -13.21 -3.20 -11.02
N ALA A 139 -14.09 -2.91 -10.05
CA ALA A 139 -14.35 -1.54 -9.63
C ALA A 139 -13.12 -0.85 -9.02
N HIS A 140 -12.31 -1.60 -8.26
CA HIS A 140 -11.04 -1.13 -7.72
C HIS A 140 -10.06 -0.77 -8.85
N GLU A 141 -9.77 -1.72 -9.73
CA GLU A 141 -8.78 -1.53 -10.80
C GLU A 141 -9.20 -0.49 -11.84
N LEU A 142 -10.48 -0.44 -12.21
CA LEU A 142 -10.97 0.61 -13.11
C LEU A 142 -10.93 1.99 -12.45
N THR A 143 -11.00 2.07 -11.11
CA THR A 143 -10.76 3.34 -10.41
C THR A 143 -9.32 3.80 -10.56
N HIS A 144 -8.33 2.89 -10.57
CA HIS A 144 -6.94 3.25 -10.93
C HIS A 144 -6.85 3.80 -12.35
N GLY A 145 -7.57 3.21 -13.31
CA GLY A 145 -7.66 3.77 -14.67
C GLY A 145 -8.24 5.18 -14.72
N LEU A 146 -9.25 5.47 -13.90
CA LEU A 146 -9.79 6.82 -13.75
C LEU A 146 -8.78 7.77 -13.09
N GLN A 147 -8.08 7.32 -12.04
CA GLN A 147 -7.07 8.13 -11.37
C GLN A 147 -5.93 8.50 -12.33
N ASP A 148 -5.41 7.53 -13.08
CA ASP A 148 -4.29 7.75 -14.00
C ASP A 148 -4.62 8.74 -15.11
N GLN A 149 -5.81 8.62 -15.72
CA GLN A 149 -6.29 9.55 -16.75
C GLN A 149 -6.35 11.01 -16.28
N HIS A 150 -6.59 11.25 -14.99
CA HIS A 150 -6.78 12.60 -14.45
C HIS A 150 -5.56 13.14 -13.70
N PHE A 151 -4.71 12.28 -13.15
CA PHE A 151 -3.70 12.67 -12.17
C PHE A 151 -2.28 12.19 -12.45
N ASP A 152 -2.05 11.34 -13.48
CA ASP A 152 -0.75 10.76 -13.80
C ASP A 152 -0.15 10.05 -12.57
N LEU A 153 -0.56 8.79 -12.34
CA LEU A 153 -0.17 8.05 -11.14
C LEU A 153 1.34 7.81 -11.08
N ASN A 154 1.98 7.65 -12.24
CA ASN A 154 3.43 7.53 -12.34
C ASN A 154 4.12 8.79 -11.81
N ALA A 155 3.74 9.99 -12.27
CA ALA A 155 4.28 11.23 -11.73
C ALA A 155 3.95 11.39 -10.23
N TYR A 156 2.74 11.00 -9.81
CA TYR A 156 2.32 11.13 -8.42
C TYR A 156 3.14 10.25 -7.46
N LEU A 157 3.47 9.01 -7.85
CA LEU A 157 4.20 8.05 -7.01
C LEU A 157 5.72 8.10 -7.22
N LEU A 158 6.19 8.52 -8.40
CA LEU A 158 7.61 8.46 -8.76
C LEU A 158 8.32 9.81 -8.72
N ASP A 159 7.65 10.94 -9.01
CA ASP A 159 8.30 12.25 -9.17
C ASP A 159 7.37 13.45 -8.93
N HIS A 160 7.49 14.09 -7.76
CA HIS A 160 6.98 15.46 -7.57
C HIS A 160 8.13 16.41 -7.26
N ALA A 161 8.34 17.36 -8.17
CA ALA A 161 9.14 18.57 -7.98
C ALA A 161 10.63 18.37 -7.61
N GLY A 162 11.28 17.31 -8.14
CA GLY A 162 12.74 17.26 -8.23
C GLY A 162 13.48 16.63 -7.04
N GLY A 163 12.83 15.74 -6.29
CA GLY A 163 13.48 14.93 -5.24
C GLY A 163 12.81 13.56 -5.09
N ALA A 164 13.59 12.54 -4.71
CA ALA A 164 13.05 11.22 -4.40
C ALA A 164 12.27 11.26 -3.08
N LEU A 165 11.03 10.75 -3.08
CA LEU A 165 10.23 10.54 -1.86
C LEU A 165 10.95 9.54 -0.93
N ASN A 166 10.87 9.78 0.39
CA ASN A 166 11.18 8.76 1.38
C ASN A 166 10.04 7.72 1.46
N ASP A 167 10.25 6.63 2.19
CA ASP A 167 9.31 5.51 2.26
C ASP A 167 7.98 5.91 2.92
N ASP A 168 8.00 6.69 4.00
CA ASP A 168 6.79 7.20 4.65
C ASP A 168 5.94 8.10 3.73
N GLN A 169 6.58 9.03 3.01
CA GLN A 169 5.92 9.87 2.01
C GLN A 169 5.32 9.05 0.88
N LEU A 170 6.04 8.02 0.43
CA LEU A 170 5.58 7.15 -0.63
C LEU A 170 4.38 6.33 -0.16
N LEU A 171 4.44 5.77 1.04
CA LEU A 171 3.35 5.00 1.65
C LEU A 171 2.11 5.87 1.89
N ALA A 172 2.29 7.13 2.31
CA ALA A 172 1.20 8.08 2.44
C ALA A 172 0.50 8.36 1.11
N ARG A 173 1.27 8.53 0.02
CA ARG A 173 0.69 8.72 -1.32
C ARG A 173 0.00 7.45 -1.84
N GLN A 174 0.56 6.28 -1.58
CA GLN A 174 -0.08 5.00 -1.90
C GLN A 174 -1.41 4.86 -1.18
N ALA A 175 -1.47 5.23 0.10
CA ALA A 175 -2.72 5.19 0.86
C ALA A 175 -3.80 6.13 0.29
N VAL A 176 -3.43 7.22 -0.39
CA VAL A 176 -4.40 8.03 -1.16
C VAL A 176 -4.93 7.26 -2.37
N VAL A 177 -4.02 6.68 -3.17
CA VAL A 177 -4.37 5.96 -4.41
C VAL A 177 -5.21 4.72 -4.12
N GLU A 178 -4.71 3.83 -3.26
CA GLU A 178 -5.39 2.60 -2.85
C GLU A 178 -6.63 2.88 -2.03
N GLY A 179 -6.56 3.87 -1.13
CA GLY A 179 -7.70 4.29 -0.32
C GLY A 179 -8.87 4.79 -1.15
N GLU A 180 -8.61 5.56 -2.21
CA GLU A 180 -9.68 6.07 -3.08
C GLU A 180 -10.30 4.95 -3.93
N ALA A 181 -9.47 4.07 -4.50
CA ALA A 181 -9.95 2.90 -5.23
C ALA A 181 -10.79 1.98 -4.33
N THR A 182 -10.33 1.71 -3.10
CA THR A 182 -11.07 0.93 -2.11
C THR A 182 -12.38 1.61 -1.71
N TYR A 183 -12.35 2.93 -1.48
CA TYR A 183 -13.54 3.69 -1.09
C TYR A 183 -14.61 3.70 -2.20
N VAL A 184 -14.20 3.92 -3.45
CA VAL A 184 -15.09 3.87 -4.61
C VAL A 184 -15.63 2.46 -4.81
N MET A 185 -14.78 1.43 -4.74
CA MET A 185 -15.17 0.02 -4.77
C MET A 185 -16.22 -0.30 -3.70
N THR A 186 -16.00 0.13 -2.47
CA THR A 186 -16.92 -0.10 -1.34
C THR A 186 -18.29 0.53 -1.61
N ILE A 187 -18.35 1.78 -2.07
CA ILE A 187 -19.62 2.43 -2.42
C ILE A 187 -20.28 1.73 -3.61
N ALA A 188 -19.51 1.43 -4.66
CA ALA A 188 -20.02 0.76 -5.87
C ALA A 188 -20.62 -0.61 -5.52
N SER A 189 -19.97 -1.39 -4.67
CA SER A 189 -20.44 -2.70 -4.21
C SER A 189 -21.76 -2.60 -3.44
N VAL A 190 -21.91 -1.59 -2.58
CA VAL A 190 -23.18 -1.36 -1.87
C VAL A 190 -24.29 -0.89 -2.83
N VAL A 191 -23.97 -0.03 -3.80
CA VAL A 191 -24.92 0.41 -4.83
C VAL A 191 -25.38 -0.77 -5.70
N ASP A 192 -24.46 -1.65 -6.10
CA ASP A 192 -24.76 -2.83 -6.90
C ASP A 192 -25.64 -3.83 -6.12
N MET A 193 -25.33 -4.04 -4.83
CA MET A 193 -26.06 -4.97 -3.96
C MET A 193 -27.46 -4.46 -3.55
N LEU A 194 -27.57 -3.17 -3.19
CA LEU A 194 -28.79 -2.61 -2.59
C LEU A 194 -29.57 -1.67 -3.52
N GLY A 195 -29.01 -1.32 -4.68
CA GLY A 195 -29.62 -0.37 -5.61
C GLY A 195 -29.66 1.08 -5.11
N MET A 196 -28.94 1.41 -4.03
CA MET A 196 -28.91 2.74 -3.43
C MET A 196 -27.52 3.11 -2.92
N THR A 197 -27.19 4.39 -2.97
CA THR A 197 -26.00 4.92 -2.30
C THR A 197 -26.25 4.93 -0.80
N PRO A 198 -25.40 4.27 0.01
CA PRO A 198 -25.58 4.23 1.45
C PRO A 198 -25.36 5.62 2.09
N PRO A 199 -26.02 5.94 3.21
CA PRO A 199 -25.72 7.14 3.98
C PRO A 199 -24.26 7.16 4.43
N ARG A 200 -23.62 8.33 4.36
CA ARG A 200 -22.20 8.51 4.69
C ARG A 200 -21.87 8.09 6.12
N GLU A 201 -22.77 8.34 7.07
CA GLU A 201 -22.59 7.95 8.47
C GLU A 201 -22.57 6.42 8.63
N MET A 202 -23.40 5.70 7.87
CA MET A 202 -23.43 4.23 7.90
C MET A 202 -22.15 3.65 7.31
N LEU A 203 -21.67 4.21 6.18
CA LEU A 203 -20.38 3.83 5.62
C LEU A 203 -19.24 4.07 6.61
N GLY A 204 -19.22 5.23 7.25
CA GLY A 204 -18.16 5.62 8.19
C GLY A 204 -17.97 4.62 9.33
N ILE A 205 -19.05 4.09 9.91
CA ILE A 205 -18.96 3.10 10.98
C ILE A 205 -18.22 1.83 10.51
N GLY A 206 -18.54 1.33 9.32
CA GLY A 206 -17.90 0.14 8.76
C GLY A 206 -16.44 0.39 8.40
N ILE A 207 -16.16 1.54 7.79
CA ILE A 207 -14.81 1.94 7.37
C ILE A 207 -13.89 2.11 8.57
N GLU A 208 -14.31 2.84 9.60
CA GLU A 208 -13.53 3.07 10.83
C GLU A 208 -13.27 1.75 11.58
N MET A 209 -14.27 0.86 11.60
CA MET A 209 -14.11 -0.47 12.19
C MET A 209 -13.05 -1.30 11.43
N GLN A 210 -13.06 -1.29 10.10
CA GLN A 210 -12.08 -2.01 9.29
C GLN A 210 -10.68 -1.39 9.37
N ALA A 211 -10.57 -0.05 9.36
CA ALA A 211 -9.30 0.66 9.44
C ALA A 211 -8.61 0.48 10.81
N GLY A 212 -9.39 0.20 11.85
CA GLY A 212 -8.89 -0.13 13.19
C GLY A 212 -8.47 -1.59 13.38
N MET A 213 -8.68 -2.48 12.41
CA MET A 213 -8.27 -3.88 12.49
C MET A 213 -6.85 -4.07 11.95
N SER A 214 -6.10 -4.99 12.55
CA SER A 214 -4.86 -5.50 11.97
C SER A 214 -5.12 -6.59 10.93
N ALA A 215 -4.15 -6.83 10.06
CA ALA A 215 -4.13 -7.89 9.08
C ALA A 215 -4.39 -9.27 9.72
N LYS A 216 -3.80 -9.51 10.89
CA LYS A 216 -4.01 -10.72 11.68
C LYS A 216 -5.45 -10.88 12.14
N GLN A 217 -6.08 -9.80 12.60
CA GLN A 217 -7.48 -9.83 13.01
C GLN A 217 -8.40 -10.09 11.81
N LEU A 218 -8.11 -9.49 10.65
CA LEU A 218 -8.87 -9.70 9.42
C LEU A 218 -8.71 -11.12 8.88
N SER A 219 -7.48 -11.66 8.86
CA SER A 219 -7.24 -13.05 8.45
C SER A 219 -8.04 -14.03 9.32
N ALA A 220 -8.01 -13.86 10.64
CA ALA A 220 -8.80 -14.69 11.56
C ALA A 220 -10.33 -14.60 11.32
N MET A 221 -10.82 -13.45 10.84
CA MET A 221 -12.23 -13.31 10.45
C MET A 221 -12.54 -14.08 9.16
N VAL A 222 -11.64 -14.05 8.17
CA VAL A 222 -11.79 -14.76 6.90
C VAL A 222 -11.70 -16.27 7.10
N GLU A 223 -10.71 -16.75 7.88
CA GLU A 223 -10.55 -18.17 8.24
C GLU A 223 -11.80 -18.75 8.92
N GLY A 224 -12.44 -17.95 9.77
CA GLY A 224 -13.68 -18.33 10.46
C GLY A 224 -14.95 -18.24 9.62
N SER A 225 -14.85 -17.73 8.38
CA SER A 225 -16.00 -17.43 7.53
C SER A 225 -16.40 -18.61 6.64
N PRO A 226 -17.71 -18.88 6.47
CA PRO A 226 -18.18 -19.87 5.48
C PRO A 226 -17.84 -19.48 4.03
N VAL A 227 -17.48 -18.21 3.78
CA VAL A 227 -17.02 -17.72 2.46
C VAL A 227 -15.78 -18.49 1.99
N LEU A 228 -14.84 -18.80 2.88
CA LEU A 228 -13.62 -19.54 2.52
C LEU A 228 -13.94 -20.96 1.99
N ALA A 229 -14.97 -21.61 2.54
CA ALA A 229 -15.41 -22.93 2.10
C ALA A 229 -16.11 -22.93 0.72
N GLU A 230 -16.56 -21.76 0.26
CA GLU A 230 -17.17 -21.56 -1.05
C GLU A 230 -16.17 -21.07 -2.11
N MET A 231 -14.92 -20.77 -1.72
CA MET A 231 -13.86 -20.35 -2.64
C MET A 231 -13.37 -21.53 -3.51
N GLY A 232 -13.30 -21.29 -4.81
CA GLY A 232 -12.74 -22.22 -5.80
C GLY A 232 -11.20 -22.28 -5.77
N GLY A 233 -10.62 -23.11 -6.65
CA GLY A 233 -9.21 -23.52 -6.62
C GLY A 233 -8.19 -22.38 -6.55
N ASP A 234 -8.18 -21.47 -7.52
CA ASP A 234 -7.16 -20.42 -7.61
C ASP A 234 -7.24 -19.45 -6.41
N MET A 235 -8.43 -19.21 -5.89
CA MET A 235 -8.65 -18.32 -4.75
C MET A 235 -8.21 -18.97 -3.42
N ALA A 236 -8.50 -20.26 -3.23
CA ALA A 236 -7.97 -21.00 -2.08
C ALA A 236 -6.44 -21.00 -2.07
N ALA A 237 -5.80 -21.16 -3.24
CA ALA A 237 -4.35 -21.07 -3.38
C ALA A 237 -3.81 -19.66 -3.10
N ALA A 238 -4.53 -18.60 -3.50
CA ALA A 238 -4.15 -17.23 -3.17
C ALA A 238 -4.21 -16.95 -1.65
N VAL A 239 -5.25 -17.43 -0.96
CA VAL A 239 -5.34 -17.31 0.51
C VAL A 239 -4.22 -18.09 1.20
N GLU A 240 -3.94 -19.31 0.78
CA GLU A 240 -2.82 -20.10 1.32
C GLU A 240 -1.47 -19.39 1.10
N ALA A 241 -1.27 -18.75 -0.06
CA ALA A 241 -0.07 -17.95 -0.32
C ALA A 241 0.01 -16.70 0.56
N MET A 242 -1.12 -16.13 1.02
CA MET A 242 -1.11 -15.00 1.94
C MET A 242 -0.60 -15.38 3.34
N ASP A 243 -0.79 -16.63 3.77
CA ASP A 243 -0.26 -17.12 5.06
C ASP A 243 1.27 -17.21 5.08
N GLU A 244 1.91 -17.29 3.90
CA GLU A 244 3.38 -17.29 3.78
C GLU A 244 3.98 -15.87 3.78
N ILE A 245 3.14 -14.84 3.63
CA ILE A 245 3.61 -13.45 3.60
C ILE A 245 3.97 -12.99 5.02
N PRO A 246 5.19 -12.48 5.26
CA PRO A 246 5.56 -11.88 6.53
C PRO A 246 4.54 -10.84 7.01
N ALA A 247 4.14 -10.93 8.28
CA ALA A 247 3.06 -10.11 8.85
C ALA A 247 3.26 -8.61 8.63
N PHE A 248 4.49 -8.10 8.76
CA PHE A 248 4.79 -6.69 8.53
C PHE A 248 4.50 -6.22 7.09
N LEU A 249 4.70 -7.09 6.08
CA LEU A 249 4.37 -6.79 4.69
C LEU A 249 2.87 -6.77 4.49
N MET A 250 2.16 -7.74 5.08
CA MET A 250 0.70 -7.79 5.01
C MET A 250 0.06 -6.60 5.72
N GLU A 251 0.53 -6.23 6.91
CA GLU A 251 -0.01 -5.08 7.65
C GLU A 251 0.25 -3.77 6.92
N THR A 252 1.46 -3.60 6.36
CA THR A 252 1.77 -2.41 5.55
C THR A 252 0.88 -2.35 4.31
N LEU A 253 0.71 -3.49 3.63
CA LEU A 253 -0.17 -3.62 2.47
C LEU A 253 -1.59 -3.26 2.83
N MET A 254 -2.22 -3.98 3.75
CA MET A 254 -3.61 -3.73 4.14
C MET A 254 -3.81 -2.32 4.71
N GLY A 255 -2.78 -1.77 5.36
CA GLY A 255 -2.74 -0.39 5.82
C GLY A 255 -2.99 0.63 4.71
N SER A 256 -2.36 0.49 3.53
CA SER A 256 -2.58 1.43 2.43
C SER A 256 -4.01 1.41 1.91
N TYR A 257 -4.69 0.26 1.89
CA TYR A 257 -6.09 0.15 1.46
C TYR A 257 -7.06 0.65 2.54
N LEU A 258 -6.99 0.09 3.75
CA LEU A 258 -8.03 0.28 4.77
C LEU A 258 -7.90 1.60 5.50
N LYS A 259 -6.67 1.96 5.91
CA LYS A 259 -6.40 3.24 6.58
C LYS A 259 -6.46 4.38 5.54
N GLY A 260 -6.03 4.10 4.31
CA GLY A 260 -6.27 4.97 3.15
C GLY A 260 -7.75 5.23 2.90
N GLN A 261 -8.59 4.20 2.89
CA GLN A 261 -10.05 4.33 2.71
C GLN A 261 -10.68 5.21 3.80
N ALA A 262 -10.26 5.05 5.06
CA ALA A 262 -10.71 5.92 6.16
C ALA A 262 -10.30 7.39 5.94
N PHE A 263 -9.06 7.62 5.50
CA PHE A 263 -8.59 8.96 5.14
C PHE A 263 -9.42 9.56 3.99
N ILE A 264 -9.66 8.82 2.91
CA ILE A 264 -10.48 9.29 1.78
C ILE A 264 -11.93 9.54 2.21
N HIS A 265 -12.50 8.66 3.03
CA HIS A 265 -13.81 8.90 3.63
C HIS A 265 -13.79 10.24 4.36
N ALA A 266 -12.85 10.48 5.27
CA ALA A 266 -12.74 11.74 6.01
C ALA A 266 -12.64 12.97 5.09
N VAL A 267 -11.73 12.95 4.09
CA VAL A 267 -11.52 14.05 3.12
C VAL A 267 -12.77 14.29 2.27
N GLN A 268 -13.47 13.22 1.85
CA GLN A 268 -14.67 13.32 1.02
C GLN A 268 -15.84 14.04 1.73
N ALA A 269 -15.76 14.30 3.04
CA ALA A 269 -16.68 15.23 3.71
C ALA A 269 -16.68 16.64 3.07
N GLY A 270 -15.55 17.04 2.47
CA GLY A 270 -15.40 18.27 1.68
C GLY A 270 -15.86 18.14 0.21
N GLY A 271 -16.42 16.99 -0.18
CA GLY A 271 -16.80 16.64 -1.55
C GLY A 271 -15.64 16.07 -2.37
N TRP A 272 -15.95 15.55 -3.55
CA TRP A 272 -14.97 14.92 -4.45
C TRP A 272 -13.86 15.87 -4.93
N THR A 273 -14.12 17.18 -4.98
CA THR A 273 -13.07 18.18 -5.27
C THR A 273 -12.00 18.25 -4.17
N ALA A 274 -12.34 17.94 -2.92
CA ALA A 274 -11.36 17.85 -1.84
C ALA A 274 -10.45 16.62 -2.01
N VAL A 275 -11.02 15.51 -2.49
CA VAL A 275 -10.26 14.29 -2.85
C VAL A 275 -9.35 14.57 -4.05
N ASP A 276 -9.85 15.22 -5.10
CA ASP A 276 -9.04 15.62 -6.26
C ASP A 276 -7.82 16.48 -5.86
N ALA A 277 -7.98 17.33 -4.84
CA ALA A 277 -6.92 18.21 -4.37
C ALA A 277 -5.74 17.45 -3.73
N LEU A 278 -5.94 16.20 -3.27
CA LEU A 278 -4.88 15.35 -2.73
C LEU A 278 -3.80 15.06 -3.78
N TYR A 279 -4.17 14.92 -5.05
CA TYR A 279 -3.21 14.66 -6.13
C TYR A 279 -2.31 15.86 -6.45
N ALA A 280 -2.75 17.07 -6.13
CA ALA A 280 -1.94 18.29 -6.26
C ALA A 280 -1.23 18.68 -4.95
N LYS A 281 -1.79 18.31 -3.81
CA LYS A 281 -1.24 18.55 -2.47
C LYS A 281 -1.27 17.24 -1.66
N PRO A 282 -0.35 16.30 -1.95
CA PRO A 282 -0.35 15.01 -1.29
C PRO A 282 -0.09 15.14 0.22
N PRO A 283 -0.57 14.18 1.03
CA PRO A 283 -0.06 14.01 2.37
C PRO A 283 1.46 13.73 2.33
N VAL A 284 2.16 14.22 3.35
CA VAL A 284 3.63 14.17 3.45
C VAL A 284 4.13 13.16 4.48
N SER A 285 3.22 12.46 5.16
CA SER A 285 3.50 11.39 6.11
C SER A 285 2.31 10.45 6.25
N THR A 286 2.55 9.22 6.70
CA THR A 286 1.47 8.28 7.04
C THR A 286 0.67 8.71 8.27
N GLU A 287 1.25 9.50 9.15
CA GLU A 287 0.53 10.17 10.24
C GLU A 287 -0.66 11.00 9.71
N GLN A 288 -0.47 11.74 8.62
CA GLN A 288 -1.56 12.49 7.99
C GLN A 288 -2.68 11.60 7.43
N ILE A 289 -2.36 10.35 7.06
CA ILE A 289 -3.37 9.34 6.67
C ILE A 289 -4.13 8.86 7.90
N LEU A 290 -3.41 8.62 8.99
CA LEU A 290 -3.96 8.10 10.25
C LEU A 290 -4.78 9.15 11.02
N HIS A 291 -4.43 10.43 10.87
CA HIS A 291 -5.02 11.58 11.55
C HIS A 291 -5.37 12.68 10.52
N PRO A 292 -6.52 12.56 9.81
CA PRO A 292 -6.90 13.49 8.73
C PRO A 292 -6.97 14.96 9.15
N GLU A 293 -7.17 15.25 10.43
CA GLU A 293 -7.13 16.58 11.02
C GLU A 293 -5.73 17.22 10.96
N LYS A 294 -4.65 16.43 11.07
CA LYS A 294 -3.26 16.91 10.93
C LYS A 294 -2.97 17.30 9.48
N TYR A 295 -3.48 16.53 8.51
CA TYR A 295 -3.46 16.92 7.09
C TYR A 295 -4.20 18.24 6.84
N ALA A 296 -5.42 18.37 7.40
CA ALA A 296 -6.23 19.57 7.27
C ALA A 296 -5.57 20.81 7.91
N ALA A 297 -4.85 20.62 9.02
CA ALA A 297 -4.06 21.66 9.68
C ALA A 297 -2.78 22.02 8.89
N GLY A 298 -2.33 21.15 7.98
CA GLY A 298 -1.09 21.32 7.24
C GLY A 298 0.17 21.08 8.10
N GLU A 299 0.04 20.21 9.10
CA GLU A 299 1.15 19.75 9.93
C GLU A 299 2.21 19.07 9.07
N VAL A 300 3.48 19.20 9.43
CA VAL A 300 4.58 18.57 8.69
C VAL A 300 5.56 17.97 9.69
N PRO A 301 5.95 16.70 9.54
CA PRO A 301 6.85 16.07 10.49
C PRO A 301 8.24 16.71 10.44
N VAL A 302 8.94 16.66 11.57
CA VAL A 302 10.34 17.04 11.69
C VAL A 302 11.20 16.16 10.79
N ARG A 303 12.09 16.80 10.03
CA ARG A 303 13.03 16.12 9.13
C ARG A 303 14.43 16.13 9.71
N PHE A 304 15.09 14.98 9.62
CA PHE A 304 16.46 14.80 10.07
C PHE A 304 17.40 14.63 8.87
N ASP A 305 18.53 15.33 8.91
CA ASP A 305 19.61 15.14 7.95
C ASP A 305 20.68 14.21 8.56
N LEU A 306 20.60 12.92 8.23
CA LEU A 306 21.55 11.93 8.72
C LEU A 306 22.96 12.14 8.16
N ASP A 307 23.10 12.83 7.01
CA ASP A 307 24.41 13.15 6.44
C ASP A 307 25.09 14.32 7.18
N ALA A 308 24.35 15.06 8.03
CA ALA A 308 24.87 16.12 8.88
C ALA A 308 25.42 15.63 10.24
N LEU A 309 25.25 14.35 10.57
CA LEU A 309 25.78 13.76 11.81
C LEU A 309 27.31 13.70 11.80
N ASP A 310 27.92 13.67 13.00
CA ASP A 310 29.39 13.59 13.13
C ASP A 310 29.90 12.30 12.45
N PRO A 311 30.76 12.39 11.41
CA PRO A 311 31.27 11.23 10.70
C PRO A 311 32.01 10.21 11.58
N VAL A 312 32.42 10.59 12.80
CA VAL A 312 33.01 9.67 13.77
C VAL A 312 32.05 8.54 14.15
N LEU A 313 30.73 8.79 14.13
CA LEU A 313 29.70 7.81 14.47
C LEU A 313 29.66 6.63 13.48
N THR A 314 30.04 6.88 12.23
CA THR A 314 30.02 5.89 11.14
C THR A 314 31.43 5.51 10.68
N GLN A 315 32.47 5.84 11.46
CA GLN A 315 33.84 5.51 11.10
C GLN A 315 34.04 3.98 11.11
N GLY A 316 34.42 3.41 9.96
CA GLY A 316 34.59 1.97 9.80
C GLY A 316 33.32 1.22 9.38
N TRP A 317 32.21 1.93 9.20
CA TRP A 317 30.92 1.40 8.80
C TRP A 317 30.60 1.79 7.35
N THR A 318 29.95 0.89 6.62
CA THR A 318 29.42 1.13 5.27
C THR A 318 27.90 1.22 5.35
N ARG A 319 27.32 2.32 4.86
CA ARG A 319 25.86 2.51 4.86
C ARG A 319 25.22 1.52 3.89
N LEU A 320 24.34 0.68 4.39
CA LEU A 320 23.49 -0.21 3.59
C LEU A 320 22.24 0.55 3.11
N HIS A 321 21.61 1.31 4.01
CA HIS A 321 20.35 1.98 3.71
C HIS A 321 20.09 3.18 4.64
N ALA A 322 19.26 4.14 4.20
CA ALA A 322 18.72 5.20 5.06
C ALA A 322 17.35 5.66 4.56
N ASN A 323 16.41 5.88 5.49
CA ASN A 323 15.04 6.27 5.18
C ASN A 323 14.27 6.81 6.40
N THR A 324 12.96 7.00 6.24
CA THR A 324 11.98 7.30 7.29
C THR A 324 10.95 6.18 7.35
N LEU A 325 10.59 5.73 8.55
CA LEU A 325 9.56 4.72 8.77
C LEU A 325 8.14 5.32 8.69
N GLY A 326 7.88 6.39 9.43
CA GLY A 326 6.53 6.93 9.57
C GLY A 326 5.72 6.27 10.69
N GLU A 327 4.68 6.97 11.16
CA GLU A 327 3.79 6.45 12.23
C GLU A 327 3.22 5.06 11.88
N MET A 328 2.77 4.86 10.63
CA MET A 328 2.17 3.58 10.25
C MET A 328 3.15 2.42 10.40
N GLN A 329 4.42 2.61 10.02
CA GLN A 329 5.44 1.57 10.19
C GLN A 329 5.85 1.38 11.66
N TRP A 330 5.82 2.44 12.48
CA TRP A 330 6.06 2.28 13.91
C TRP A 330 5.00 1.42 14.59
N ARG A 331 3.73 1.54 14.18
CA ARG A 331 2.68 0.60 14.64
C ARG A 331 3.03 -0.84 14.28
N VAL A 332 3.48 -1.09 13.05
CA VAL A 332 3.92 -2.42 12.59
C VAL A 332 5.12 -2.93 13.40
N VAL A 333 6.11 -2.09 13.67
CA VAL A 333 7.25 -2.46 14.54
C VAL A 333 6.76 -2.86 15.92
N LEU A 334 5.88 -2.09 16.55
CA LEU A 334 5.36 -2.42 17.89
C LEU A 334 4.55 -3.73 17.88
N GLU A 335 3.71 -3.94 16.88
CA GLU A 335 2.93 -5.17 16.68
C GLU A 335 3.83 -6.40 16.47
N GLU A 336 4.87 -6.29 15.65
CA GLU A 336 5.86 -7.35 15.43
C GLU A 336 6.60 -7.75 16.73
N HIS A 337 6.62 -6.86 17.74
CA HIS A 337 7.21 -7.11 19.06
C HIS A 337 6.15 -7.50 20.12
N GLY A 338 4.92 -7.80 19.71
CA GLY A 338 3.85 -8.29 20.57
C GLY A 338 3.19 -7.21 21.41
N LEU A 339 3.24 -5.95 20.96
CA LEU A 339 2.65 -4.79 21.62
C LEU A 339 1.36 -4.34 20.91
N ASP A 340 0.63 -5.27 20.28
CA ASP A 340 -0.57 -5.01 19.48
C ASP A 340 -1.60 -4.10 20.21
N ASP A 341 -1.79 -4.33 21.51
CA ASP A 341 -2.78 -3.63 22.34
C ASP A 341 -2.46 -2.14 22.56
N ILE A 342 -1.20 -1.72 22.42
CA ILE A 342 -0.74 -0.36 22.69
C ILE A 342 -0.09 0.31 21.46
N ALA A 343 0.18 -0.44 20.39
CA ALA A 343 0.93 0.02 19.22
C ALA A 343 0.34 1.31 18.62
N ARG A 344 -0.99 1.37 18.51
CA ARG A 344 -1.71 2.55 18.01
C ARG A 344 -1.46 3.78 18.89
N ASP A 345 -1.65 3.64 20.19
CA ASP A 345 -1.62 4.76 21.13
C ASP A 345 -0.18 5.28 21.30
N VAL A 346 0.79 4.36 21.43
CA VAL A 346 2.21 4.70 21.57
C VAL A 346 2.76 5.37 20.31
N ALA A 347 2.33 4.96 19.11
CA ALA A 347 2.78 5.58 17.87
C ALA A 347 2.07 6.90 17.54
N ALA A 348 0.92 7.20 18.16
CA ALA A 348 0.05 8.31 17.75
C ALA A 348 0.69 9.70 17.90
N GLY A 349 1.66 9.85 18.81
CA GLY A 349 2.39 11.11 19.00
C GLY A 349 3.63 11.25 18.12
N TRP A 350 3.86 10.36 17.15
CA TRP A 350 5.01 10.44 16.24
C TRP A 350 4.94 11.75 15.43
N ASP A 351 6.05 12.50 15.36
CA ASP A 351 6.17 13.77 14.59
C ASP A 351 7.46 13.78 13.74
N GLY A 352 7.94 12.61 13.34
CA GLY A 352 9.08 12.46 12.44
C GLY A 352 10.12 11.45 12.90
N ASP A 353 10.74 10.78 11.95
CA ASP A 353 11.90 9.92 12.20
C ASP A 353 12.85 9.88 11.01
N ALA A 354 14.06 9.39 11.29
CA ALA A 354 14.96 8.92 10.27
C ALA A 354 15.82 7.79 10.82
N TYR A 355 16.13 6.82 9.97
CA TYR A 355 17.05 5.75 10.29
C TYR A 355 18.10 5.55 9.20
N ALA A 356 19.25 5.01 9.60
CA ALA A 356 20.25 4.48 8.69
C ALA A 356 20.85 3.18 9.23
N VAL A 357 20.93 2.17 8.36
CA VAL A 357 21.50 0.87 8.66
C VAL A 357 22.87 0.78 8.00
N TYR A 358 23.85 0.31 8.76
CA TYR A 358 25.23 0.14 8.31
C TYR A 358 25.73 -1.27 8.62
N ALA A 359 26.73 -1.71 7.86
CA ALA A 359 27.51 -2.91 8.15
C ALA A 359 29.01 -2.60 8.24
N ASP A 360 29.73 -3.36 9.06
CA ASP A 360 31.20 -3.34 9.08
C ASP A 360 31.80 -4.49 8.25
N ALA A 361 33.13 -4.60 8.22
CA ALA A 361 33.82 -5.65 7.45
C ALA A 361 33.67 -7.07 8.03
N ALA A 362 33.06 -7.21 9.20
CA ALA A 362 32.75 -8.47 9.86
C ALA A 362 31.24 -8.78 9.85
N ASP A 363 30.46 -8.05 9.03
CA ASP A 363 29.01 -8.14 8.92
C ASP A 363 28.25 -7.83 10.23
N ALA A 364 28.85 -7.06 11.14
CA ALA A 364 28.12 -6.50 12.27
C ALA A 364 27.17 -5.40 11.77
N THR A 365 26.01 -5.27 12.39
CA THR A 365 25.00 -4.26 12.02
C THR A 365 24.98 -3.10 13.00
N LEU A 366 24.93 -1.87 12.49
CA LEU A 366 24.68 -0.65 13.25
C LEU A 366 23.40 0.01 12.74
N LEU A 367 22.46 0.30 13.65
CA LEU A 367 21.32 1.16 13.40
C LEU A 367 21.59 2.54 14.02
N LEU A 368 21.51 3.58 13.21
CA LEU A 368 21.29 4.94 13.68
C LEU A 368 19.80 5.23 13.53
N LEU A 369 19.15 5.64 14.62
CA LEU A 369 17.73 5.97 14.66
C LEU A 369 17.55 7.29 15.41
N THR A 370 16.72 8.17 14.86
CA THR A 370 16.26 9.40 15.51
C THR A 370 14.76 9.50 15.34
N THR A 371 14.07 9.89 16.41
CA THR A 371 12.61 10.08 16.42
C THR A 371 12.29 11.44 17.05
N HIS A 372 11.19 12.04 16.61
CA HIS A 372 10.58 13.23 17.17
C HIS A 372 9.13 12.90 17.54
N TRP A 373 8.65 13.52 18.61
CA TRP A 373 7.33 13.27 19.16
C TRP A 373 6.64 14.59 19.52
N ASP A 374 5.32 14.62 19.40
CA ASP A 374 4.48 15.78 19.69
C ASP A 374 4.70 16.33 21.10
N THR A 375 4.89 15.44 22.08
CA THR A 375 5.15 15.79 23.47
C THR A 375 6.27 14.95 24.09
N GLU A 376 6.82 15.45 25.20
CA GLU A 376 7.78 14.69 26.03
C GLU A 376 7.16 13.40 26.56
N GLN A 377 5.85 13.40 26.85
CA GLN A 377 5.14 12.20 27.30
C GLN A 377 5.08 11.13 26.20
N ASP A 378 4.76 11.52 24.97
CA ASP A 378 4.72 10.58 23.83
C ASP A 378 6.11 9.94 23.60
N ALA A 379 7.18 10.74 23.74
CA ALA A 379 8.55 10.25 23.66
C ALA A 379 8.90 9.24 24.78
N GLU A 380 8.47 9.51 26.02
CA GLU A 380 8.67 8.59 27.15
C GLU A 380 7.85 7.28 26.98
N GLU A 381 6.63 7.37 26.46
CA GLU A 381 5.78 6.20 26.17
C GLU A 381 6.40 5.33 25.08
N PHE A 382 6.96 5.93 24.03
CA PHE A 382 7.71 5.21 23.00
C PHE A 382 9.02 4.59 23.54
N GLU A 383 9.83 5.34 24.30
CA GLU A 383 11.07 4.82 24.90
C GLU A 383 10.80 3.63 25.84
N ALA A 384 9.66 3.62 26.54
CA ALA A 384 9.29 2.51 27.41
C ALA A 384 8.85 1.25 26.63
N ALA A 385 8.43 1.41 25.38
CA ALA A 385 7.91 0.33 24.54
C ALA A 385 8.95 -0.28 23.58
N TYR A 386 9.86 0.54 23.04
CA TYR A 386 10.92 0.16 22.09
C TYR A 386 12.16 -0.43 22.78
#